data_AF-A0ABD4UQL3-F1
#
_entry.id   AF-A0ABD4UQL3-F1
#
_cell.length_a   1.000
_cell.length_b   1.000
_cell.length_c   1.000
_cell.angle_alpha   90.00
_cell.angle_beta   90.00
_cell.angle_gamma   90.00
#
_symmetry.space_group_name_H-M   'P 1'
#
loop_
_entity.id
_entity.type
_entity.pdbx_description
1 polymer ?
#
loop_
_entity_poly.entity_id
_entity_poly.type
_entity_poly.pdbx_seq_one_letter_code
_entity_poly.pdbx_strand_id
1 'polypeptide(L)' 'MVNDSGEPEGFDAKRWLCTWLQEEVPSLGWRKPVIYLDSTDGEELVITTLMSMQSGAYR' A
#
# COMPACT_ATOMS: atom_id res chain seq x y z
N MET A 1 -2.41 -9.10 -6.76
CA MET A 1 -1.40 -8.84 -5.70
C MET A 1 -1.24 -10.03 -4.74
N VAL A 2 -2.31 -10.56 -4.13
CA VAL A 2 -2.22 -11.81 -3.31
C VAL A 2 -2.62 -13.06 -4.11
N ASN A 3 -3.66 -12.94 -4.94
CA ASN A 3 -4.12 -14.04 -5.81
C ASN A 3 -3.13 -14.41 -6.94
N ASP A 4 -2.12 -13.57 -7.19
CA ASP A 4 -1.13 -13.74 -8.27
C ASP A 4 0.26 -14.16 -7.76
N SER A 5 0.53 -14.08 -6.44
CA SER A 5 1.90 -14.24 -5.92
C SER A 5 2.00 -14.76 -4.46
N GLY A 6 0.91 -15.27 -3.86
CA GLY A 6 0.94 -15.84 -2.50
C GLY A 6 -0.15 -16.88 -2.24
N GLU A 7 -0.12 -17.52 -1.07
CA GLU A 7 -1.23 -18.37 -0.59
C GLU A 7 -2.39 -17.47 -0.11
N PRO A 8 -3.56 -17.50 -0.78
CA PRO A 8 -4.71 -16.74 -0.35
C PRO A 8 -5.39 -17.34 0.89
N GLU A 9 -5.07 -18.60 1.24
CA GLU A 9 -5.56 -19.25 2.46
C GLU A 9 -4.89 -18.63 3.69
N GLY A 10 -5.66 -17.81 4.42
CA GLY A 10 -5.22 -17.17 5.66
C GLY A 10 -4.62 -15.77 5.50
N PHE A 11 -4.45 -15.27 4.27
CA PHE A 11 -4.01 -13.89 4.06
C PHE A 11 -5.18 -12.90 4.11
N ASP A 12 -5.29 -12.18 5.23
CA ASP A 12 -6.27 -11.10 5.37
C ASP A 12 -5.72 -9.81 4.74
N ALA A 13 -6.01 -9.63 3.45
CA ALA A 13 -5.61 -8.45 2.69
C ALA A 13 -6.15 -7.15 3.30
N LYS A 14 -7.33 -7.18 3.91
CA LYS A 14 -7.91 -6.01 4.57
C LYS A 14 -7.11 -5.65 5.81
N ARG A 15 -6.80 -6.64 6.66
CA ARG A 15 -5.98 -6.45 7.85
C ARG A 15 -4.56 -6.02 7.51
N TRP A 16 -3.95 -6.63 6.50
CA TRP A 16 -2.63 -6.22 6.01
C TRP A 16 -2.65 -4.76 5.53
N LEU A 17 -3.63 -4.39 4.71
CA LEU A 17 -3.77 -3.02 4.22
C LEU A 17 -4.00 -2.03 5.37
N CYS A 18 -4.90 -2.34 6.31
CA CYS A 18 -5.15 -1.50 7.47
C CYS A 18 -3.89 -1.28 8.34
N THR A 19 -3.04 -2.31 8.49
CA THR A 19 -1.75 -2.17 9.17
C THR A 19 -0.80 -1.30 8.35
N TRP A 20 -0.62 -1.60 7.07
CA TRP A 20 0.28 -0.86 6.18
C TRP A 20 -0.07 0.63 6.08
N LEU A 21 -1.35 0.97 6.04
CA LEU A 21 -1.82 2.37 6.02
C LEU A 21 -1.39 3.16 7.27
N GLN A 22 -1.09 2.49 8.38
CA GLN A 22 -0.67 3.11 9.65
C GLN A 22 0.86 3.10 9.86
N GLU A 23 1.62 2.42 9.00
CA GLU A 23 3.08 2.39 9.02
C GLU A 23 3.67 3.55 8.21
N GLU A 24 4.88 3.97 8.57
CA GLU A 24 5.59 5.03 7.85
C GLU A 24 6.22 4.48 6.58
N VAL A 25 5.90 5.05 5.43
CA VAL A 25 6.40 4.59 4.13
C VAL A 25 7.50 5.53 3.64
N PRO A 26 8.74 5.04 3.40
CA PRO A 26 9.86 5.88 2.97
C PRO A 26 9.61 6.62 1.65
N SER A 27 8.94 5.99 0.68
CA SER A 27 8.58 6.62 -0.61
C SER A 27 7.52 7.72 -0.48
N LEU A 28 6.81 7.78 0.65
CA LEU A 28 5.90 8.87 1.01
C LEU A 28 6.58 9.91 1.93
N GLY A 29 7.92 9.90 2.01
CA GLY A 29 8.68 10.80 2.88
C GLY A 29 8.52 10.44 4.36
N TRP A 30 8.50 9.15 4.69
CA TRP A 30 8.31 8.63 6.05
C TRP A 30 6.97 9.03 6.67
N ARG A 31 5.93 9.13 5.83
CA ARG A 31 4.58 9.46 6.26
C ARG A 31 3.67 8.24 6.14
N LYS A 32 2.62 8.25 6.95
CA LYS A 32 1.60 7.21 6.96
C LYS A 32 0.66 7.37 5.77
N PRO A 33 0.44 6.35 4.94
CA PRO A 33 -0.45 6.43 3.78
C PRO A 33 -1.87 6.94 4.13
N VAL A 34 -2.38 6.62 5.33
CA VAL A 34 -3.72 7.03 5.79
C VAL A 34 -3.95 8.55 5.73
N ILE A 35 -2.91 9.37 5.87
CA ILE A 35 -3.06 10.84 5.86
C ILE A 35 -3.35 11.39 4.46
N TYR A 36 -3.11 10.59 3.42
CA TYR A 36 -3.31 10.97 2.02
C TYR A 36 -4.70 10.56 1.50
N LEU A 37 -5.42 9.68 2.22
CA LEU A 37 -6.73 9.16 1.80
C LEU A 37 -7.87 10.19 1.93
N ASP A 38 -7.61 11.40 2.40
CA ASP A 38 -8.60 12.48 2.49
C ASP A 38 -8.78 13.25 1.16
N SER A 39 -7.94 12.96 0.16
CA SER A 39 -7.96 13.58 -1.16
C SER A 39 -7.84 12.54 -2.26
N THR A 40 -8.57 12.74 -3.36
CA THR A 40 -8.47 11.89 -4.57
C THR A 40 -7.05 11.84 -5.14
N ASP A 41 -6.30 12.95 -5.10
CA ASP A 41 -4.89 12.97 -5.52
C ASP A 41 -4.01 12.12 -4.59
N GLY A 42 -4.32 12.14 -3.29
CA GLY A 42 -3.60 11.36 -2.30
C GLY A 42 -3.94 9.87 -2.36
N GLU A 43 -5.18 9.51 -2.68
CA GLU A 43 -5.58 8.13 -2.97
C GLU A 43 -4.80 7.56 -4.18
N GLU A 44 -4.67 8.33 -5.26
CA GLU A 44 -3.89 7.90 -6.43
C GLU A 44 -2.41 7.67 -6.10
N LEU A 45 -1.82 8.53 -5.27
CA LEU A 45 -0.45 8.38 -4.78
C LEU A 45 -0.26 7.08 -3.99
N VAL A 46 -1.21 6.75 -3.11
CA VAL A 46 -1.20 5.52 -2.31
C VAL A 46 -1.34 4.28 -3.21
N ILE A 47 -2.23 4.32 -4.19
CA ILE A 47 -2.43 3.24 -5.18
C ILE A 47 -1.16 3.02 -6.01
N THR A 48 -0.55 4.08 -6.51
CA THR A 48 0.70 4.01 -7.28
C THR A 48 1.83 3.40 -6.45
N THR A 49 1.92 3.78 -5.18
CA THR A 49 2.90 3.22 -4.24
C THR A 49 2.70 1.71 -4.04
N LEU A 50 1.46 1.26 -3.88
CA LEU A 50 1.14 -0.18 -3.80
C LEU A 50 1.48 -0.93 -5.09
N MET A 51 1.24 -0.33 -6.26
CA MET A 51 1.61 -0.92 -7.56
C MET A 51 3.13 -1.02 -7.74
N SER A 52 3.89 -0.03 -7.28
CA SER A 52 5.35 -0.08 -7.23
C SER A 52 5.86 -1.20 -6.32
N MET A 53 5.21 -1.44 -5.18
CA MET A 53 5.54 -2.57 -4.30
C MET A 53 5.27 -3.93 -4.97
N GLN A 54 4.22 -4.06 -5.78
CA GLN A 54 3.93 -5.28 -6.52
C GLN A 54 4.93 -5.54 -7.66
N SER A 55 5.37 -4.49 -8.36
CA SER A 55 6.27 -4.60 -9.51
C SER A 55 7.76 -4.65 -9.12
N GLY A 56 8.11 -4.36 -7.87
CA GLY A 56 9.49 -4.17 -7.42
C GLY A 56 10.14 -2.90 -8.00
N ALA A 57 9.37 -2.07 -8.70
CA ALA A 57 9.83 -0.82 -9.29
C ALA A 57 9.81 0.28 -8.23
N TYR A 58 10.82 0.29 -7.37
CA TYR A 58 11.16 1.47 -6.58
C TYR A 58 11.82 2.48 -7.50
N ARG A 59 11.26 3.70 -7.56
CA ARG A 59 11.86 4.84 -8.27
C ARG A 59 12.17 5.95 -7.29
#